data_AF-A0AAD9ZUN6-F1
#
_entry.id   AF-A0AAD9ZUN6-F1
#
_cell.length_a   1.000
_cell.length_b   1.000
_cell.length_c   1.000
_cell.angle_alpha   90.00
_cell.angle_beta   90.00
_cell.angle_gamma   90.00
#
_symmetry.space_group_name_H-M   'P 1'
#
loop_
_entity.id
_entity.type
_entity.pdbx_description
1 polymer ?
#
loop_
_entity_poly.entity_id
_entity_poly.type
_entity_poly.pdbx_seq_one_letter_code
_entity_poly.pdbx_strand_id
1 'polypeptide(L)'
;MNHSLLQFLKKANSLKSFKSIHSHLIISGTINSSNLILNKLLRIYSRFGAIDYGRKLFDEIPQPNEFLWTALIHGYVENYRYAEAFSMFVRMLSESVTPLNFTIASVLKALAREKRVKEGKGIYGFVLKSGFSFDLIVQNAVLDLFMRCGETGLREMDI
;
A
#
# COMPACT_ATOMS: atom_id res chain seq x y z
N MET A 1 -17.37 -8.88 19.96
CA MET A 1 -16.36 -7.81 20.19
C MET A 1 -16.04 -6.99 18.93
N ASN A 2 -15.87 -7.59 17.75
CA ASN A 2 -15.53 -6.84 16.52
C ASN A 2 -16.63 -5.87 16.02
N HIS A 3 -17.91 -6.19 16.25
CA HIS A 3 -19.03 -5.36 15.79
C HIS A 3 -19.12 -3.99 16.50
N SER A 4 -18.83 -3.94 17.82
CA SER A 4 -18.87 -2.70 18.61
C SER A 4 -17.74 -1.74 18.21
N LEU A 5 -16.53 -2.26 17.97
CA LEU A 5 -15.39 -1.46 17.50
C LEU A 5 -15.61 -0.90 16.09
N LEU A 6 -16.23 -1.66 15.18
CA LEU A 6 -16.60 -1.16 13.85
C LEU A 6 -17.64 -0.05 13.92
N GLN A 7 -18.65 -0.18 14.79
CA GLN A 7 -19.64 0.87 15.02
C GLN A 7 -19.00 2.12 15.65
N PHE A 8 -18.07 1.94 16.59
CA PHE A 8 -17.32 3.04 17.20
C PHE A 8 -16.42 3.75 16.18
N LEU A 9 -15.74 3.01 15.29
CA LEU A 9 -14.97 3.57 14.17
C LEU A 9 -15.83 4.30 13.12
N LYS A 10 -17.13 4.03 13.04
CA LYS A 10 -18.05 4.80 12.19
C LYS A 10 -18.45 6.14 12.85
N LYS A 11 -18.48 6.19 14.19
CA LYS A 11 -18.83 7.40 14.96
C LYS A 11 -17.62 8.29 15.25
N ALA A 12 -16.43 7.69 15.39
CA ALA A 12 -15.18 8.42 15.56
C ALA A 12 -14.87 9.24 14.30
N ASN A 13 -14.63 10.53 14.48
CA ASN A 13 -14.33 11.48 13.41
C ASN A 13 -13.04 12.29 13.66
N SER A 14 -12.32 11.99 14.75
CA SER A 14 -11.11 12.71 15.13
C SER A 14 -9.90 11.79 15.18
N LEU A 15 -8.74 12.35 14.82
CA LEU A 15 -7.46 11.66 14.91
C LEU A 15 -7.17 11.18 16.35
N LYS A 16 -7.60 11.93 17.37
CA LYS A 16 -7.47 11.55 18.79
C LYS A 16 -8.23 10.25 19.10
N SER A 17 -9.47 10.14 18.64
CA SER A 17 -10.28 8.93 18.82
C SER A 17 -9.63 7.71 18.15
N PHE A 18 -9.10 7.86 16.94
CA PHE A 18 -8.42 6.77 16.24
C PHE A 18 -7.13 6.32 16.92
N LYS A 19 -6.33 7.26 17.44
CA LYS A 19 -5.14 6.96 18.26
C LYS A 19 -5.50 6.19 19.53
N SER A 20 -6.62 6.52 20.17
CA SER A 20 -7.11 5.79 21.34
C SER A 20 -7.48 4.34 21.00
N ILE A 21 -8.14 4.12 19.85
CA ILE A 21 -8.49 2.77 19.38
C ILE A 21 -7.23 1.97 19.05
N HIS A 22 -6.28 2.57 18.33
CA HIS A 22 -4.98 1.96 18.04
C HIS A 22 -4.25 1.57 19.33
N SER A 23 -4.14 2.48 20.30
CA SER A 23 -3.49 2.19 21.59
C SER A 23 -4.18 1.05 22.33
N HIS A 24 -5.52 1.03 22.34
CA HIS A 24 -6.29 -0.06 22.93
C HIS A 24 -5.99 -1.40 22.23
N LEU A 25 -5.98 -1.45 20.89
CA LEU A 25 -5.70 -2.69 20.15
C LEU A 25 -4.34 -3.30 20.49
N ILE A 26 -3.32 -2.45 20.69
CA ILE A 26 -1.98 -2.88 21.09
C ILE A 26 -2.00 -3.36 22.55
N ILE A 27 -2.48 -2.53 23.48
CA ILE A 27 -2.42 -2.83 24.93
C ILE A 27 -3.26 -4.05 25.28
N SER A 28 -4.43 -4.23 24.65
CA SER A 28 -5.27 -5.40 24.89
C SER A 28 -4.82 -6.65 24.13
N GLY A 29 -3.79 -6.56 23.28
CA GLY A 29 -3.31 -7.68 22.46
C GLY A 29 -4.30 -8.16 21.40
N THR A 30 -5.33 -7.37 21.08
CA THR A 30 -6.41 -7.76 20.15
C THR A 30 -6.18 -7.24 18.73
N ILE A 31 -4.94 -6.89 18.38
CA ILE A 31 -4.60 -6.35 17.06
C ILE A 31 -4.94 -7.37 15.95
N ASN A 32 -4.74 -8.66 16.21
CA ASN A 32 -5.02 -9.75 15.29
C ASN A 32 -6.51 -10.11 15.17
N SER A 33 -7.38 -9.48 15.96
CA SER A 33 -8.79 -9.87 16.02
C SER A 33 -9.59 -9.44 14.78
N SER A 34 -9.11 -8.46 13.99
CA SER A 34 -9.83 -8.02 12.78
C SER A 34 -8.98 -7.22 11.78
N ASN A 35 -8.59 -7.86 10.67
CA ASN A 35 -7.95 -7.17 9.54
C ASN A 35 -8.82 -6.06 8.93
N LEU A 36 -10.15 -6.13 9.04
CA LEU A 36 -11.06 -5.08 8.59
C LEU A 36 -10.89 -3.78 9.39
N ILE A 37 -10.78 -3.90 10.72
CA ILE A 37 -10.55 -2.76 11.63
C ILE A 37 -9.18 -2.14 11.34
N LEU A 38 -8.15 -2.98 11.21
CA LEU A 38 -6.78 -2.56 10.91
C LEU A 38 -6.70 -1.85 9.55
N ASN A 39 -7.26 -2.43 8.50
CA ASN A 39 -7.30 -1.82 7.17
C ASN A 39 -8.00 -0.46 7.21
N LYS A 40 -9.13 -0.36 7.92
CA LYS A 40 -9.84 0.90 8.08
C LYS A 40 -9.00 1.95 8.83
N LEU A 41 -8.30 1.57 9.90
CA LEU A 41 -7.40 2.47 10.61
C LEU A 41 -6.23 2.94 9.74
N LEU A 42 -5.59 2.07 8.96
CA LEU A 42 -4.53 2.44 8.03
C LEU A 42 -5.01 3.49 7.01
N ARG A 43 -6.19 3.26 6.42
CA ARG A 43 -6.81 4.21 5.46
C ARG A 43 -7.15 5.55 6.12
N ILE A 44 -7.62 5.53 7.37
CA ILE A 44 -7.90 6.74 8.14
C ILE A 44 -6.61 7.51 8.40
N TYR A 45 -5.55 6.86 8.88
CA TYR A 45 -4.26 7.51 9.12
C TYR A 45 -3.70 8.14 7.84
N SER A 46 -3.80 7.44 6.71
CA SER A 46 -3.46 8.01 5.39
C SER A 46 -4.24 9.29 5.10
N ARG A 47 -5.58 9.26 5.20
CA ARG A 47 -6.46 10.41 4.90
C ARG A 47 -6.19 11.62 5.80
N PHE A 48 -5.75 11.39 7.04
CA PHE A 48 -5.46 12.46 8.01
C PHE A 48 -4.03 13.02 7.90
N GLY A 49 -3.24 12.62 6.91
CA GLY A 49 -1.83 13.04 6.83
C GLY A 49 -0.94 12.39 7.89
N ALA A 50 -1.45 11.37 8.59
CA ALA A 50 -0.89 10.80 9.81
C ALA A 50 -0.30 9.41 9.57
N ILE A 51 0.28 9.18 8.38
CA ILE A 51 0.69 7.86 7.89
C ILE A 51 1.74 7.18 8.79
N ASP A 52 2.54 7.95 9.54
CA ASP A 52 3.48 7.40 10.53
C ASP A 52 2.79 6.60 11.64
N TYR A 53 1.59 7.00 12.05
CA TYR A 53 0.79 6.20 12.98
C TYR A 53 0.25 4.93 12.32
N GLY A 54 -0.05 5.01 11.03
CA GLY A 54 -0.38 3.83 10.22
C GLY A 54 0.78 2.85 10.14
N ARG A 55 2.01 3.34 9.98
CA ARG A 55 3.20 2.50 9.97
C ARG A 55 3.43 1.83 11.32
N LYS A 56 3.34 2.59 12.42
CA LYS A 56 3.42 2.03 13.78
C LYS A 56 2.38 0.93 14.01
N LEU A 57 1.13 1.18 13.61
CA LEU A 57 0.09 0.15 13.70
C LEU A 57 0.46 -1.09 12.89
N PHE A 58 0.97 -0.91 11.67
CA PHE A 58 1.31 -2.00 10.78
C PHE A 58 2.43 -2.89 11.31
N ASP A 59 3.45 -2.29 11.94
CA ASP A 59 4.59 -3.02 12.49
C ASP A 59 4.24 -3.93 13.68
N GLU A 60 3.12 -3.65 14.35
CA GLU A 60 2.60 -4.49 15.44
C GLU A 60 1.76 -5.67 14.93
N ILE A 61 1.47 -5.75 13.63
CA ILE A 61 0.65 -6.81 13.04
C ILE A 61 1.55 -8.01 12.69
N PRO A 62 1.44 -9.17 13.35
CA PRO A 62 2.08 -10.39 12.88
C PRO A 62 1.44 -10.85 11.57
N GLN A 63 2.29 -11.17 10.58
CA GLN A 63 1.88 -11.70 9.27
C GLN A 63 0.73 -10.91 8.60
N PRO A 64 0.95 -9.61 8.30
CA PRO A 64 -0.07 -8.79 7.68
C PRO A 64 -0.45 -9.33 6.30
N ASN A 65 -1.75 -9.42 6.03
CA ASN A 65 -2.26 -9.89 4.75
C ASN A 65 -2.07 -8.85 3.63
N GLU A 66 -2.24 -9.27 2.39
CA GLU A 66 -2.05 -8.49 1.16
C GLU A 66 -2.87 -7.19 1.14
N PHE A 67 -4.06 -7.18 1.76
CA PHE A 67 -4.90 -5.98 1.86
C PHE A 67 -4.32 -4.93 2.81
N LEU A 68 -3.68 -5.33 3.92
CA LEU A 68 -3.03 -4.41 4.85
C LEU A 68 -1.78 -3.80 4.25
N TRP A 69 -0.96 -4.61 3.56
CA TRP A 69 0.18 -4.12 2.79
C TRP A 69 -0.25 -3.08 1.77
N THR A 70 -1.28 -3.41 0.99
CA THR A 70 -1.82 -2.52 -0.05
C THR A 70 -2.32 -1.21 0.55
N ALA A 71 -3.03 -1.25 1.68
CA ALA A 71 -3.51 -0.05 2.35
C ALA A 71 -2.39 0.86 2.84
N LEU A 72 -1.32 0.30 3.42
CA LEU A 72 -0.18 1.08 3.90
C LEU A 72 0.62 1.67 2.73
N ILE A 73 0.95 0.86 1.72
CA ILE A 73 1.71 1.30 0.53
C ILE A 73 0.95 2.41 -0.19
N HIS A 74 -0.35 2.20 -0.48
CA HIS A 74 -1.18 3.23 -1.08
C HIS A 74 -1.25 4.49 -0.20
N GLY A 75 -1.33 4.30 1.12
CA GLY A 75 -1.31 5.40 2.08
C GLY A 75 -0.06 6.27 1.97
N TYR A 76 1.13 5.68 1.82
CA TYR A 76 2.36 6.43 1.57
C TYR A 76 2.32 7.22 0.26
N VAL A 77 1.82 6.61 -0.82
CA VAL A 77 1.73 7.28 -2.14
C VAL A 77 0.81 8.50 -2.09
N GLU A 78 -0.35 8.38 -1.45
CA GLU A 78 -1.29 9.49 -1.29
C GLU A 78 -0.79 10.58 -0.34
N ASN A 79 0.22 10.26 0.48
CA ASN A 79 0.92 11.21 1.35
C ASN A 79 2.25 11.69 0.74
N TYR A 80 2.48 11.49 -0.56
CA TYR A 80 3.68 11.93 -1.30
C TYR A 80 5.00 11.34 -0.78
N ARG A 81 4.94 10.21 -0.05
CA ARG A 81 6.08 9.50 0.53
C ARG A 81 6.47 8.28 -0.32
N TYR A 82 6.96 8.58 -1.52
CA TYR A 82 7.16 7.60 -2.58
C TYR A 82 8.29 6.60 -2.29
N ALA A 83 9.39 7.07 -1.70
CA ALA A 83 10.50 6.21 -1.29
C ALA A 83 10.07 5.15 -0.27
N GLU A 84 9.26 5.54 0.72
CA GLU A 84 8.71 4.63 1.73
C GLU A 84 7.69 3.66 1.14
N ALA A 85 6.86 4.12 0.20
CA ALA A 85 5.94 3.24 -0.53
C ALA A 85 6.70 2.13 -1.27
N PHE A 86 7.79 2.49 -1.98
CA PHE A 86 8.63 1.51 -2.67
C PHE A 86 9.36 0.59 -1.69
N SER A 87 9.91 1.13 -0.59
CA SER A 87 10.56 0.32 0.46
C SER A 87 9.60 -0.72 1.04
N MET A 88 8.34 -0.34 1.32
CA MET A 88 7.33 -1.28 1.81
C MET A 88 6.94 -2.33 0.77
N PHE A 89 6.93 -1.98 -0.51
CA PHE A 89 6.71 -2.97 -1.57
C PHE A 89 7.85 -3.98 -1.66
N VAL A 90 9.11 -3.53 -1.59
CA VAL A 90 10.26 -4.45 -1.54
C VAL A 90 10.19 -5.37 -0.32
N ARG A 91 9.82 -4.82 0.85
CA ARG A 91 9.61 -5.60 2.07
C ARG A 91 8.51 -6.65 1.90
N MET A 92 7.37 -6.28 1.32
CA MET A 92 6.26 -7.19 1.01
C MET A 92 6.73 -8.40 0.18
N LEU A 93 7.51 -8.15 -0.88
CA LEU A 93 8.06 -9.21 -1.72
C LEU A 93 9.08 -10.08 -0.97
N SER A 94 9.93 -9.48 -0.13
CA SER A 94 10.91 -10.23 0.68
C SER A 94 10.24 -11.14 1.72
N GLU A 95 9.07 -10.77 2.21
CA GLU A 95 8.23 -11.58 3.10
C GLU A 95 7.36 -12.58 2.32
N SER A 96 7.60 -12.77 1.02
CA SER A 96 6.87 -13.70 0.14
C SER A 96 5.36 -13.43 0.07
N VAL A 97 4.93 -12.20 0.30
CA VAL A 97 3.52 -11.80 0.19
C VAL A 97 3.24 -11.34 -1.23
N THR A 98 2.34 -12.02 -1.93
CA THR A 98 1.95 -11.67 -3.29
C THR A 98 1.20 -10.33 -3.32
N PRO A 99 1.68 -9.33 -4.10
CA PRO A 99 1.00 -8.04 -4.22
C PRO A 99 -0.31 -8.16 -5.02
N LEU A 100 -1.26 -7.29 -4.70
CA LEU A 100 -2.44 -7.07 -5.53
C LEU A 100 -2.06 -6.19 -6.72
N ASN A 101 -2.83 -6.28 -7.81
CA ASN A 101 -2.71 -5.38 -8.96
C ASN A 101 -2.71 -3.89 -8.56
N PHE A 102 -3.59 -3.50 -7.62
CA PHE A 102 -3.65 -2.14 -7.05
C PHE A 102 -2.36 -1.74 -6.31
N THR A 103 -1.68 -2.69 -5.66
CA THR A 103 -0.40 -2.45 -4.97
C THR A 103 0.68 -2.12 -5.99
N ILE A 104 0.80 -2.95 -7.04
CA ILE A 104 1.77 -2.78 -8.11
C ILE A 104 1.55 -1.43 -8.81
N ALA A 105 0.30 -1.13 -9.18
CA ALA A 105 -0.04 0.13 -9.83
C ALA A 105 0.27 1.35 -8.94
N SER A 106 0.03 1.27 -7.63
CA SER A 106 0.36 2.35 -6.69
C SER A 106 1.86 2.61 -6.63
N VAL A 107 2.68 1.55 -6.63
CA VAL A 107 4.15 1.68 -6.58
C VAL A 107 4.71 2.19 -7.90
N LEU A 108 4.21 1.70 -9.04
CA LEU A 108 4.58 2.23 -10.36
C LEU A 108 4.26 3.72 -10.48
N LYS A 109 3.09 4.16 -10.00
CA LYS A 109 2.73 5.58 -9.91
C LYS A 109 3.73 6.37 -9.06
N ALA A 110 4.17 5.82 -7.92
CA ALA A 110 5.18 6.46 -7.06
C ALA A 110 6.53 6.63 -7.79
N LEU A 111 7.00 5.57 -8.45
CA LEU A 111 8.24 5.60 -9.24
C LEU A 111 8.15 6.55 -10.43
N ALA A 112 6.98 6.64 -11.06
CA ALA A 112 6.71 7.57 -12.15
C ALA A 112 6.80 9.04 -11.70
N ARG A 113 6.36 9.34 -10.47
CA ARG A 113 6.49 10.67 -9.86
C ARG A 113 7.93 11.04 -9.52
N GLU A 114 8.73 10.06 -9.10
CA GLU A 114 10.16 10.24 -8.81
C GLU A 114 11.08 10.04 -10.03
N LYS A 115 10.53 9.72 -11.21
CA LYS A 115 11.29 9.36 -12.43
C LYS A 115 12.28 8.21 -12.23
N ARG A 116 11.92 7.22 -11.42
CA ARG A 116 12.75 6.07 -11.05
C ARG A 116 12.54 4.88 -12.00
N VAL A 117 12.98 5.07 -13.25
CA VAL A 117 12.74 4.09 -14.33
C VAL A 117 13.47 2.76 -14.11
N LYS A 118 14.64 2.76 -13.46
CA LYS A 118 15.43 1.54 -13.25
C LYS A 118 14.69 0.55 -12.36
N GLU A 119 14.17 1.03 -11.23
CA GLU A 119 13.33 0.24 -10.33
C GLU A 119 12.03 -0.16 -11.01
N GLY A 120 11.46 0.75 -11.81
CA GLY A 120 10.26 0.48 -12.58
C GLY A 120 10.41 -0.64 -13.62
N LYS A 121 11.55 -0.71 -14.32
CA LYS A 121 11.93 -1.83 -15.21
C LYS A 121 11.99 -3.15 -14.43
N GLY A 122 12.52 -3.13 -13.20
CA GLY A 122 12.52 -4.29 -12.31
C GLY A 122 11.11 -4.78 -11.95
N ILE A 123 10.19 -3.85 -11.61
CA ILE A 123 8.79 -4.18 -11.34
C ILE A 123 8.08 -4.69 -12.59
N TYR A 124 8.36 -4.12 -13.77
CA TYR A 124 7.79 -4.62 -15.02
C TYR A 124 8.21 -6.06 -15.31
N GLY A 125 9.49 -6.40 -15.07
CA GLY A 125 9.96 -7.79 -15.15
C GLY A 125 9.23 -8.74 -14.16
N PHE A 126 8.86 -8.25 -12.98
CA PHE A 126 7.99 -8.97 -12.04
C PHE A 126 6.57 -9.16 -12.60
N VAL A 127 5.95 -8.09 -13.13
CA VAL A 127 4.61 -8.13 -13.73
C VAL A 127 4.50 -9.20 -14.82
N LEU A 128 5.51 -9.29 -15.70
CA LEU A 128 5.58 -10.28 -16.77
C LEU A 128 5.62 -11.72 -16.25
N LYS A 129 6.27 -11.96 -15.10
CA LYS A 129 6.44 -13.29 -14.51
C LYS A 129 5.30 -13.70 -13.59
N SER A 130 4.56 -12.73 -13.05
CA SER A 130 3.55 -12.96 -12.01
C SER A 130 2.11 -12.98 -12.51
N GLY A 131 1.89 -13.04 -13.83
CA GLY A 131 0.56 -13.15 -14.42
C GLY A 131 -0.24 -11.84 -14.45
N PHE A 132 0.41 -10.69 -14.20
CA PHE A 132 -0.22 -9.37 -14.26
C PHE A 132 -0.06 -8.69 -15.63
N SER A 133 0.54 -9.37 -16.60
CA SER A 133 0.86 -8.81 -17.92
C SER A 133 -0.34 -8.24 -18.66
N PHE A 134 -1.54 -8.81 -18.47
CA PHE A 134 -2.79 -8.38 -19.09
C PHE A 134 -3.73 -7.61 -18.14
N ASP A 135 -3.29 -7.31 -16.91
CA ASP A 135 -4.07 -6.50 -16.01
C ASP A 135 -4.04 -5.03 -16.46
N LEU A 136 -5.18 -4.51 -16.91
CA LEU A 136 -5.29 -3.16 -17.45
C LEU A 136 -4.87 -2.06 -16.46
N ILE A 137 -5.07 -2.27 -15.15
CA ILE A 137 -4.68 -1.30 -14.13
C ILE A 137 -3.16 -1.24 -14.04
N VAL A 138 -2.51 -2.41 -14.05
CA VAL A 138 -1.05 -2.51 -14.04
C VAL A 138 -0.46 -1.98 -15.34
N GLN A 139 -0.99 -2.37 -16.50
CA GLN A 139 -0.51 -1.89 -17.81
C GLN A 139 -0.56 -0.36 -17.91
N ASN A 140 -1.67 0.26 -17.50
CA ASN A 140 -1.79 1.71 -17.51
C ASN A 140 -0.75 2.39 -16.60
N ALA A 141 -0.45 1.80 -15.44
CA ALA A 141 0.56 2.33 -14.53
C ALA A 141 2.00 2.15 -15.07
N VAL A 142 2.27 1.03 -15.77
CA VAL A 142 3.52 0.80 -16.49
C VAL A 142 3.68 1.88 -17.57
N LEU A 143 2.68 2.08 -18.43
CA LEU A 143 2.72 3.10 -19.47
C LEU A 143 2.97 4.51 -18.90
N ASP A 144 2.27 4.91 -17.84
CA ASP A 144 2.48 6.22 -17.18
C ASP A 144 3.93 6.39 -16.69
N LEU A 145 4.51 5.36 -16.08
CA LEU A 145 5.92 5.36 -15.66
C LEU A 145 6.86 5.64 -16.83
N PHE A 146 6.77 4.86 -17.91
CA PHE A 146 7.71 4.98 -19.03
C PHE A 146 7.53 6.30 -19.79
N MET A 147 6.29 6.74 -19.99
CA MET A 147 6.00 8.05 -20.59
C MET A 147 6.60 9.20 -19.78
N ARG A 148 6.46 9.20 -18.44
CA ARG A 148 7.01 10.27 -17.58
C ARG A 148 8.53 10.27 -17.49
N CYS A 149 9.16 9.11 -17.71
CA CYS A 149 10.62 8.98 -17.72
C CYS A 149 11.24 9.30 -19.09
N GLY A 150 10.43 9.62 -20.11
CA GLY A 150 10.91 9.91 -21.46
C GLY A 150 11.41 8.67 -22.21
N GLU A 151 11.09 7.47 -21.72
CA GLU A 151 11.42 6.21 -22.36
C GLU A 151 10.25 5.83 -23.26
N THR A 152 10.20 6.43 -24.45
CA THR A 152 9.15 6.18 -25.47
C THR A 152 9.44 4.96 -26.34
N GLY A 153 10.40 4.12 -25.96
CA GLY A 153 10.72 2.84 -26.60
C GLY A 153 9.69 1.75 -26.26
N LEU A 154 8.41 1.99 -26.54
CA LEU A 154 7.31 1.03 -26.33
C LEU A 154 7.39 -0.21 -27.25
N ARG A 155 8.45 -0.35 -28.07
CA ARG A 155 8.64 -1.46 -29.02
C ARG A 155 9.10 -2.77 -28.37
N GLU A 156 9.51 -2.75 -27.11
CA GLU A 156 9.91 -3.97 -26.35
C GLU A 156 8.83 -4.41 -25.35
N MET A 157 7.70 -3.69 -25.28
CA MET A 157 6.54 -4.11 -24.51
C MET A 157 5.64 -4.91 -25.44
N ASP A 158 5.90 -6.22 -25.55
CA ASP A 158 4.97 -7.15 -26.19
C ASP A 158 3.65 -7.13 -25.40
N ILE A 159 2.74 -6.24 -25.78
CA ILE A 159 1.33 -6.17 -25.35
C ILE A 159 0.50 -7.01 -26.32
#